data_AF-A0A246SK31-F1
#
_entry.id   AF-A0A246SK31-F1
#
_cell.length_a   1.000
_cell.length_b   1.000
_cell.length_c   1.000
_cell.angle_alpha   90.00
_cell.angle_beta   90.00
_cell.angle_gamma   90.00
#
_symmetry.space_group_name_H-M   'P 1'
#
loop_
_entity.id
_entity.type
_entity.pdbx_description
1 polymer ?
#
loop_
_entity_poly.entity_id
_entity_poly.type
_entity_poly.pdbx_seq_one_letter_code
_entity_poly.pdbx_strand_id
1 'polypeptide(L)'
;MIAKMTSKDLYEKGANCQGFHFRIENKQMIMFGDKEPRAIGRDISLSEKDNTVVMTDNGWGKLSLISVYTFSDDRTTVTFTDLHYSPQPTEEEWRMMDQQAGGNAKAKFQAFRDSLKDMPPMEFCQRANAS
;
A
#
# COMPACT_ATOMS: atom_id res chain seq x y z
N MET A 1 11.58 -19.95 6.17
CA MET A 1 12.10 -18.58 5.93
C MET A 1 10.89 -17.67 5.80
N ILE A 2 10.78 -16.61 6.60
CA ILE A 2 9.62 -15.70 6.58
C ILE A 2 9.69 -14.86 5.30
N ALA A 3 8.68 -14.96 4.43
CA ALA A 3 8.58 -14.09 3.27
C ALA A 3 8.37 -12.63 3.74
N LYS A 4 9.24 -11.72 3.30
CA LYS A 4 9.12 -10.29 3.56
C LYS A 4 8.58 -9.61 2.31
N MET A 5 7.74 -8.59 2.46
CA MET A 5 7.24 -7.81 1.33
C MET A 5 8.39 -7.15 0.55
N THR A 6 9.46 -6.75 1.25
CA THR A 6 10.62 -6.09 0.63
C THR A 6 11.53 -6.99 -0.19
N SER A 7 11.32 -8.31 -0.17
CA SER A 7 12.10 -9.27 -0.98
C SER A 7 11.28 -9.94 -2.08
N LYS A 8 10.01 -9.52 -2.24
CA LYS A 8 9.03 -10.12 -3.15
C LYS A 8 8.39 -9.05 -4.03
N ASP A 9 7.74 -9.53 -5.07
CA ASP A 9 6.84 -8.75 -5.92
C ASP A 9 5.40 -9.17 -5.59
N LEU A 10 4.49 -8.19 -5.59
CA LEU A 10 3.08 -8.35 -5.21
C LEU A 10 2.24 -8.38 -6.47
N TYR A 11 1.65 -9.52 -6.77
CA TYR A 11 0.75 -9.69 -7.91
C TYR A 11 -0.68 -9.87 -7.40
N GLU A 12 -1.68 -9.58 -8.23
CA GLU A 12 -3.04 -10.01 -7.93
C GLU A 12 -3.07 -11.54 -7.79
N LYS A 13 -3.78 -12.06 -6.78
CA LYS A 13 -3.89 -13.51 -6.56
C LYS A 13 -4.43 -14.22 -7.80
N GLY A 14 -3.71 -15.23 -8.27
CA GLY A 14 -4.07 -15.99 -9.47
C GLY A 14 -3.47 -15.45 -10.76
N ALA A 15 -2.71 -14.35 -10.72
CA ALA A 15 -1.92 -13.87 -11.84
C ALA A 15 -0.70 -14.77 -12.14
N ASN A 16 -0.36 -15.69 -11.25
CA ASN A 16 0.76 -16.63 -11.38
C ASN A 16 2.09 -15.92 -11.63
N CYS A 17 2.33 -14.82 -10.91
CA CYS A 17 3.52 -13.99 -11.03
C CYS A 17 3.73 -13.36 -12.42
N GLN A 18 2.65 -13.08 -13.15
CA GLN A 18 2.70 -12.43 -14.47
C GLN A 18 1.86 -11.14 -14.51
N GLY A 19 2.28 -10.20 -15.36
CA GLY A 19 1.57 -8.94 -15.56
C GLY A 19 1.87 -7.85 -14.54
N PHE A 20 0.86 -7.03 -14.23
CA PHE A 20 0.98 -5.89 -13.32
C PHE A 20 1.34 -6.35 -11.92
N HIS A 21 2.32 -5.68 -11.31
CA HIS A 21 2.74 -5.97 -9.95
C HIS A 21 3.27 -4.74 -9.24
N PHE A 22 3.30 -4.82 -7.91
CA PHE A 22 3.93 -3.83 -7.07
C PHE A 22 5.21 -4.39 -6.46
N ARG A 23 6.25 -3.56 -6.42
CA ARG A 23 7.48 -3.83 -5.70
C ARG A 23 7.68 -2.77 -4.63
N ILE A 24 8.11 -3.21 -3.45
CA ILE A 24 8.55 -2.30 -2.40
C ILE A 24 10.06 -2.41 -2.27
N GLU A 25 10.77 -1.34 -2.66
CA GLU A 25 12.22 -1.24 -2.56
C GLU A 25 12.63 0.22 -2.34
N ASN A 26 13.77 0.46 -1.70
CA ASN A 26 14.33 1.81 -1.54
C ASN A 26 13.35 2.86 -0.98
N LYS A 27 12.50 2.45 -0.03
CA LYS A 27 11.41 3.28 0.55
C LYS A 27 10.40 3.77 -0.49
N GLN A 28 10.18 3.02 -1.55
CA GLN A 28 9.21 3.34 -2.59
C GLN A 28 8.30 2.15 -2.83
N MET A 29 7.03 2.46 -3.14
CA MET A 29 6.13 1.51 -3.77
C MET A 29 6.14 1.80 -5.27
N ILE A 30 6.60 0.84 -6.06
CA ILE A 30 6.79 0.96 -7.49
C ILE A 30 5.80 0.03 -8.17
N MET A 31 5.03 0.56 -9.10
CA MET A 31 4.12 -0.20 -9.95
C MET A 31 4.84 -0.55 -11.25
N PHE A 32 4.82 -1.83 -11.61
CA PHE A 32 5.33 -2.40 -12.85
C PHE A 32 4.16 -2.94 -13.69
N GLY A 33 4.28 -2.89 -15.02
CA GLY A 33 3.23 -3.30 -15.95
C GLY A 33 3.60 -3.02 -17.41
N ASP A 34 2.62 -2.71 -18.25
CA ASP A 34 2.82 -2.47 -19.69
C ASP A 34 3.60 -1.19 -20.04
N LYS A 35 3.85 -0.34 -19.05
CA LYS A 35 4.58 0.93 -19.20
C LYS A 35 5.82 0.91 -18.30
N GLU A 36 6.67 1.91 -18.51
CA GLU A 36 7.81 2.18 -17.63
C GLU A 36 7.41 2.16 -16.15
N PRO A 37 8.23 1.54 -15.27
CA PRO A 37 7.94 1.45 -13.85
C PRO A 37 7.69 2.83 -13.24
N ARG A 38 6.64 2.94 -12.42
CA ARG A 38 6.24 4.20 -11.80
C ARG A 38 6.23 4.09 -10.29
N ALA A 39 6.99 4.95 -9.61
CA ALA A 39 6.86 5.16 -8.17
C ALA A 39 5.49 5.79 -7.87
N ILE A 40 4.65 5.05 -7.14
CA ILE A 40 3.31 5.48 -6.69
C ILE A 40 3.28 5.85 -5.21
N GLY A 41 4.30 5.46 -4.43
CA GLY A 41 4.56 5.92 -3.07
C GLY A 41 6.05 6.24 -2.92
N ARG A 42 6.38 7.38 -2.29
CA ARG A 42 7.75 7.88 -2.12
C ARG A 42 7.92 8.24 -0.65
N ASP A 43 8.78 7.53 0.07
CA ASP A 43 8.94 7.54 1.54
C ASP A 43 8.03 6.55 2.31
N ILE A 44 8.02 5.31 1.81
CA ILE A 44 7.36 4.17 2.39
C ILE A 44 8.24 3.51 3.46
N SER A 45 7.65 3.21 4.61
CA SER A 45 8.20 2.32 5.62
C SER A 45 7.27 1.13 5.85
N LEU A 46 7.85 -0.03 6.20
CA LEU A 46 7.11 -1.26 6.45
C LEU A 46 7.41 -1.78 7.85
N SER A 47 6.34 -2.16 8.55
CA SER A 47 6.41 -2.89 9.81
C SER A 47 5.64 -4.20 9.67
N GLU A 48 6.38 -5.29 9.49
CA GLU A 48 5.83 -6.65 9.45
C GLU A 48 5.75 -7.20 10.87
N LYS A 49 4.56 -7.67 11.26
CA LYS A 49 4.25 -8.38 12.50
C LYS A 49 3.83 -9.81 12.17
N ASP A 50 3.40 -10.58 13.18
CA ASP A 50 3.10 -12.00 13.02
C ASP A 50 2.03 -12.30 11.96
N ASN A 51 0.94 -11.55 11.91
CA ASN A 51 -0.13 -11.75 10.91
C ASN A 51 -0.48 -10.50 10.10
N THR A 52 0.19 -9.37 10.35
CA THR A 52 -0.10 -8.11 9.65
C THR A 52 1.17 -7.46 9.13
N VAL A 53 1.03 -6.70 8.06
CA VAL A 53 2.03 -5.75 7.62
C VAL A 53 1.41 -4.36 7.56
N VAL A 54 2.10 -3.41 8.18
CA VAL A 54 1.73 -2.01 8.20
C VAL A 54 2.67 -1.27 7.26
N MET A 55 2.10 -0.71 6.21
CA MET A 55 2.80 0.17 5.27
C MET A 55 2.45 1.61 5.60
N THR A 56 3.48 2.41 5.85
CA THR A 56 3.36 3.81 6.24
C THR A 56 3.98 4.67 5.14
N ASP A 57 3.15 5.50 4.50
CA ASP A 57 3.57 6.57 3.60
C ASP A 57 3.75 7.88 4.40
N ASN A 58 4.99 8.34 4.48
CA ASN A 58 5.37 9.54 5.24
C ASN A 58 5.36 10.83 4.39
N GLY A 59 4.92 10.76 3.14
CA GLY A 59 4.95 11.89 2.20
C GLY A 59 4.01 13.05 2.55
N TRP A 60 3.14 12.90 3.56
CA TRP A 60 2.06 13.84 3.88
C TRP A 60 2.40 14.84 5.01
N GLY A 61 3.69 15.10 5.22
CA GLY A 61 4.17 16.11 6.17
C GLY A 61 4.07 15.63 7.62
N LYS A 62 3.17 16.21 8.41
CA LYS A 62 2.93 15.79 9.80
C LYS A 62 2.00 14.59 9.92
N LEU A 63 1.31 14.25 8.84
CA LEU A 63 0.45 13.09 8.75
C LEU A 63 1.21 11.98 8.03
N SER A 64 1.04 10.75 8.48
CA SER A 64 1.41 9.57 7.71
C SER A 64 0.13 8.85 7.28
N LEU A 65 0.12 8.32 6.06
CA LEU A 65 -0.94 7.45 5.58
C LEU A 65 -0.56 6.00 5.88
N ILE A 66 -1.39 5.31 6.65
CA ILE A 66 -1.17 3.96 7.16
C ILE A 66 -2.09 2.99 6.41
N SER A 67 -1.50 2.09 5.64
CA SER A 67 -2.20 0.95 5.03
C SER A 67 -1.87 -0.33 5.81
N VAL A 68 -2.91 -1.04 6.23
CA VAL A 68 -2.77 -2.31 6.96
C VAL A 68 -3.20 -3.45 6.06
N TYR A 69 -2.36 -4.47 5.99
CA TYR A 69 -2.65 -5.70 5.29
C TYR A 69 -2.48 -6.90 6.22
N THR A 70 -3.30 -7.93 6.02
CA THR A 70 -3.28 -9.17 6.80
C THR A 70 -2.78 -10.32 5.93
N PHE A 71 -1.81 -11.07 6.45
CA PHE A 71 -1.28 -12.26 5.79
C PHE A 71 -2.28 -13.42 5.86
N SER A 72 -2.31 -14.27 4.84
CA SER A 72 -2.90 -15.62 4.96
C SER A 72 -2.09 -16.49 5.93
N ASP A 73 -2.70 -17.54 6.47
CA ASP A 73 -2.06 -18.47 7.43
C ASP A 73 -0.78 -19.11 6.87
N ASP A 74 -0.77 -19.42 5.58
CA ASP A 74 0.37 -19.97 4.85
C ASP A 74 1.39 -18.88 4.41
N ARG A 75 1.07 -17.60 4.65
CA ARG A 75 1.85 -16.41 4.29
C ARG A 75 2.23 -16.33 2.81
N THR A 76 1.41 -16.90 1.94
CA THR A 76 1.58 -16.80 0.47
C THR A 76 0.84 -15.60 -0.12
N THR A 77 -0.16 -15.09 0.59
CA THR A 77 -0.97 -13.94 0.16
C THR A 77 -1.13 -12.90 1.26
N VAL A 78 -1.52 -11.69 0.86
CA VAL A 78 -1.86 -10.60 1.76
C VAL A 78 -3.14 -9.90 1.28
N THR A 79 -4.02 -9.52 2.22
CA THR A 79 -5.29 -8.85 1.92
C THR A 79 -5.32 -7.48 2.58
N PHE A 80 -5.77 -6.46 1.84
CA PHE A 80 -5.99 -5.14 2.41
C PHE A 80 -7.03 -5.20 3.54
N THR A 81 -6.74 -4.54 4.66
CA THR A 81 -7.59 -4.55 5.85
C THR A 81 -8.06 -3.16 6.20
N ASP A 82 -7.17 -2.16 6.16
CA ASP A 82 -7.53 -0.79 6.52
C ASP A 82 -6.60 0.26 5.91
N LEU A 83 -7.10 1.49 5.81
CA LEU A 83 -6.37 2.68 5.42
C LEU A 83 -6.79 3.85 6.33
N HIS A 84 -5.84 4.47 7.01
CA HIS A 84 -6.12 5.63 7.86
C HIS A 84 -4.90 6.55 7.99
N TYR A 85 -5.13 7.79 8.42
CA TYR A 85 -4.05 8.70 8.76
C TYR A 85 -3.61 8.52 10.22
N SER A 86 -2.32 8.74 10.47
CA SER A 86 -1.76 8.80 11.82
C SER A 86 -0.80 10.01 11.95
N PRO A 87 -1.06 10.95 12.88
CA PRO A 87 -2.28 11.05 13.69
C PRO A 87 -3.53 11.25 12.81
N GLN A 88 -4.71 11.05 13.40
CA GLN A 88 -5.96 11.36 12.70
C GLN A 88 -6.05 12.87 12.44
N PRO A 89 -6.38 13.33 11.22
CA PRO A 89 -6.46 14.74 10.92
C PRO A 89 -7.60 15.37 11.69
N THR A 90 -7.33 16.55 12.23
CA THR A 90 -8.32 17.44 12.83
C THR A 90 -9.28 17.99 11.77
N GLU A 91 -10.42 18.53 12.19
CA GLU A 91 -11.36 19.19 11.25
C GLU A 91 -10.72 20.39 10.53
N GLU A 92 -9.78 21.09 11.18
CA GLU A 92 -9.04 22.18 10.54
C GLU A 92 -8.10 21.66 9.45
N GLU A 93 -7.39 20.56 9.70
CA GLU A 93 -6.52 19.91 8.69
C GLU A 93 -7.34 19.36 7.53
N TRP A 94 -8.52 18.78 7.78
CA TRP A 94 -9.45 18.41 6.71
C TRP A 94 -9.86 19.61 5.87
N ARG A 95 -10.17 20.76 6.50
CA ARG A 95 -10.51 21.98 5.77
C ARG A 95 -9.35 22.51 4.91
N MET A 96 -8.11 22.40 5.39
CA MET A 96 -6.92 22.75 4.60
C MET A 96 -6.73 21.81 3.40
N MET A 97 -6.89 20.50 3.62
CA MET A 97 -6.83 19.50 2.54
C MET A 97 -7.95 19.71 1.51
N ASP A 98 -9.16 20.06 1.96
CA ASP A 98 -10.29 20.42 1.09
C ASP A 98 -9.91 21.56 0.14
N GLN A 99 -9.27 22.62 0.62
CA GLN A 99 -8.85 23.74 -0.22
C GLN A 99 -7.82 23.32 -1.29
N GLN A 100 -6.91 22.40 -0.95
CA GLN A 100 -5.90 21.89 -1.88
C GLN A 100 -6.49 20.90 -2.90
N ALA A 101 -7.45 20.07 -2.47
CA ALA A 101 -8.03 19.00 -3.28
C ALA A 101 -9.23 19.44 -4.14
N GLY A 102 -9.58 20.73 -4.14
CA GLY A 102 -10.76 21.24 -4.84
C GLY A 102 -12.09 20.81 -4.18
N GLY A 103 -12.11 20.74 -2.85
CA GLY A 103 -13.26 20.42 -1.99
C GLY A 103 -13.41 18.93 -1.66
N ASN A 104 -14.09 18.64 -0.55
CA ASN A 104 -14.54 17.31 -0.11
C ASN A 104 -13.42 16.29 0.12
N ALA A 105 -12.23 16.69 0.58
CA ALA A 105 -11.09 15.80 0.84
C ALA A 105 -11.46 14.67 1.81
N LYS A 106 -12.22 14.96 2.87
CA LYS A 106 -12.67 13.93 3.83
C LYS A 106 -13.54 12.86 3.16
N ALA A 107 -14.49 13.29 2.33
CA ALA A 107 -15.37 12.36 1.59
C ALA A 107 -14.60 11.60 0.49
N LYS A 108 -13.68 12.26 -0.22
CA LYS A 108 -12.80 11.63 -1.22
C LYS A 108 -11.89 10.58 -0.60
N PHE A 109 -11.33 10.87 0.58
CA PHE A 109 -10.53 9.92 1.33
C PHE A 109 -11.37 8.71 1.75
N GLN A 110 -12.57 8.94 2.29
CA GLN A 110 -13.46 7.86 2.67
C GLN A 110 -13.86 6.99 1.47
N ALA A 111 -14.22 7.60 0.34
CA ALA A 111 -14.54 6.88 -0.90
C ALA A 111 -13.34 6.07 -1.41
N PHE A 112 -12.13 6.63 -1.35
CA PHE A 112 -10.90 5.91 -1.70
C PHE A 112 -10.67 4.71 -0.78
N ARG A 113 -10.73 4.91 0.55
CA ARG A 113 -10.64 3.82 1.54
C ARG A 113 -11.68 2.73 1.30
N ASP A 114 -12.91 3.10 1.00
CA ASP A 114 -13.99 2.15 0.74
C ASP A 114 -13.75 1.38 -0.56
N SER A 115 -13.23 2.03 -1.60
CA SER A 115 -12.87 1.35 -2.86
C SER A 115 -11.78 0.28 -2.69
N LEU A 116 -10.95 0.37 -1.65
CA LEU A 116 -9.92 -0.61 -1.35
C LEU A 116 -10.46 -1.86 -0.62
N LYS A 117 -11.67 -1.82 -0.06
CA LYS A 117 -12.27 -2.99 0.62
C LYS A 117 -12.53 -4.16 -0.33
N ASP A 118 -12.77 -3.85 -1.61
CA ASP A 118 -12.98 -4.83 -2.66
C ASP A 118 -11.68 -5.19 -3.40
N MET A 119 -10.52 -4.73 -2.90
CA MET A 119 -9.22 -5.05 -3.49
C MET A 119 -8.99 -6.57 -3.38
N PRO A 120 -8.65 -7.26 -4.49
CA PRO A 120 -8.36 -8.68 -4.44
C PRO A 120 -7.12 -8.94 -3.57
N PRO A 121 -7.02 -10.12 -2.93
CA PRO A 121 -5.79 -10.53 -2.26
C PRO A 121 -4.61 -10.49 -3.23
N MET A 122 -3.44 -10.16 -2.71
CA MET A 122 -2.19 -10.13 -3.47
C MET A 122 -1.34 -11.34 -3.12
N GLU A 123 -0.70 -11.98 -4.09
CA GLU A 123 0.22 -13.10 -3.92
C GLU A 123 1.69 -12.63 -3.91
N PHE A 124 2.51 -13.28 -3.07
CA PHE A 124 3.95 -13.03 -3.02
C PHE A 124 4.69 -13.87 -4.04
N CYS A 125 5.30 -13.20 -5.00
CA CYS A 125 6.13 -13.84 -6.02
C CYS A 125 7.61 -13.56 -5.78
N GLN A 126 8.44 -14.59 -5.98
CA GLN A 126 9.89 -14.41 -5.97
C GLN A 126 10.27 -13.48 -7.13
N ARG A 127 11.12 -12.48 -6.86
CA ARG A 127 11.64 -11.60 -7.91
C ARG A 127 12.35 -12.43 -8.97
N ALA A 128 12.03 -12.18 -10.23
CA ALA A 128 12.60 -12.92 -11.35
C ALA A 128 14.13 -12.78 -11.49
N ASN A 129 14.77 -11.81 -10.81
CA ASN A 129 16.23 -11.65 -10.79
C ASN A 129 16.69 -11.00 -9.47
N ALA A 130 16.61 -11.72 -8.34
CA ALA A 130 17.30 -11.32 -7.13
C ALA A 130 18.76 -11.80 -7.20
N SER A 131 19.58 -11.08 -7.97
CA SER A 131 21.05 -11.23 -7.98
C SER A 131 21.68 -10.27 -6.98
#